data_AF-A0A356I0Q4-F1
#
_entry.id   AF-A0A356I0Q4-F1
#
_cell.length_a   1.000
_cell.length_b   1.000
_cell.length_c   1.000
_cell.angle_alpha   90.00
_cell.angle_beta   90.00
_cell.angle_gamma   90.00
#
_symmetry.space_group_name_H-M   'P 1'
#
loop_
_entity.id
_entity.type
_entity.pdbx_description
1 polymer ?
#
loop_
_entity_poly.entity_id
_entity_poly.type
_entity_poly.pdbx_seq_one_letter_code
_entity_poly.pdbx_strand_id
1 'polypeptide(L)'
;MTLNIQHSTLMTAVLILGHGSPVRDANKVLFQIAETVKIKGNYDIVQPAFLQFEHPNFSEAVDILVDKGVKKIFVQPYFLYMGAHVTKDLPFEIGTAKNKYSDIDIIVAPHLGFHEKLAEAAVERIEEAMNQGSRITQNHAPACFKQGSKLKTQNLPNQHPIEAESFRIIERQLDCSRFSPFELPIVKRVIHTTADFEYADLIRFGNHAIEKGIEAIARGADIITDVRMVEVGINKERIDKFGGNVRCFISDKGAAVIAKEKNITKTSAAMQKAKGFINSSIVVIGNAPTALLKLIDIIRTDGIRPALVIGVPVGFVDAEESKEELMKMDVPYISIKGKKGGSTVAVAIVNAMLMLAEERLCHR
;
A
#
# COMPACT_ATOMS: atom_id res chain seq x y z
N MET A 1 -61.19 20.81 10.09
CA MET A 1 -60.70 19.43 10.24
C MET A 1 -59.25 19.50 10.66
N THR A 2 -59.03 19.45 11.96
CA THR A 2 -57.71 19.51 12.59
C THR A 2 -57.23 18.07 12.74
N LEU A 3 -56.26 17.69 11.93
CA LEU A 3 -55.49 16.46 12.03
C LEU A 3 -54.05 16.97 12.19
N ASN A 4 -53.39 16.73 13.33
CA ASN A 4 -52.49 15.59 13.57
C ASN A 4 -51.09 16.21 13.83
N ILE A 5 -50.19 15.80 14.72
CA ILE A 5 -50.00 14.68 15.65
C ILE A 5 -49.17 15.26 16.80
N GLN A 6 -49.37 14.73 18.01
CA GLN A 6 -48.58 15.01 19.22
C GLN A 6 -47.06 15.04 18.97
N HIS A 7 -46.44 16.20 19.21
CA HIS A 7 -45.00 16.31 19.49
C HIS A 7 -44.73 15.67 20.87
N SER A 8 -44.58 14.34 20.93
CA SER A 8 -43.78 13.72 21.98
C SER A 8 -42.35 13.60 21.45
N THR A 9 -41.63 14.72 21.41
CA THR A 9 -40.23 14.75 20.97
C THR A 9 -39.38 14.03 22.00
N LEU A 10 -39.25 12.71 21.87
CA LEU A 10 -38.05 12.02 22.31
C LEU A 10 -36.88 12.77 21.67
N MET A 11 -36.04 13.42 22.48
CA MET A 11 -34.89 14.16 21.98
C MET A 11 -34.08 13.23 21.09
N THR A 12 -34.06 13.55 19.81
CA THR A 12 -33.46 12.74 18.75
C THR A 12 -32.24 13.49 18.25
N ALA A 13 -31.12 12.77 18.10
CA ALA A 13 -29.90 13.33 17.54
C ALA A 13 -29.41 12.51 16.36
N VAL A 14 -28.74 13.19 15.45
CA VAL A 14 -27.95 12.55 14.40
C VAL A 14 -26.50 12.51 14.86
N LEU A 15 -25.85 11.37 14.75
CA LEU A 15 -24.42 11.20 14.98
C LEU A 15 -23.75 10.94 13.63
N ILE A 16 -22.93 11.88 13.16
CA ILE A 16 -22.17 11.71 11.91
C ILE A 16 -20.84 11.06 12.27
N LEU A 17 -20.66 9.81 11.86
CA LEU A 17 -19.47 9.02 12.22
C LEU A 17 -18.48 9.01 11.07
N GLY A 18 -17.30 9.57 11.27
CA GLY A 18 -16.17 9.47 10.35
C GLY A 18 -15.06 8.56 10.88
N HIS A 19 -14.07 8.26 10.03
CA HIS A 19 -12.93 7.45 10.46
C HIS A 19 -12.01 8.21 11.43
N GLY A 20 -11.91 9.53 11.21
CA GLY A 20 -10.91 10.39 11.81
C GLY A 20 -9.55 10.22 11.16
N SER A 21 -8.75 11.28 11.23
CA SER A 21 -7.45 11.39 10.58
C SER A 21 -6.42 11.87 11.60
N PRO A 22 -5.18 11.38 11.53
CA PRO A 22 -4.08 11.97 12.29
C PRO A 22 -3.71 13.38 11.76
N VAL A 23 -4.32 13.87 10.68
CA VAL A 23 -4.24 15.28 10.24
C VAL A 23 -5.43 16.05 10.81
N ARG A 24 -5.19 16.93 11.78
CA ARG A 24 -6.24 17.74 12.42
C ARG A 24 -7.06 18.55 11.42
N ASP A 25 -6.43 19.13 10.40
CA ASP A 25 -7.15 19.91 9.39
C ASP A 25 -8.10 19.07 8.53
N ALA A 26 -7.80 17.78 8.32
CA ALA A 26 -8.70 16.89 7.59
C ALA A 26 -9.97 16.57 8.38
N ASN A 27 -9.89 16.56 9.72
CA ASN A 27 -11.05 16.32 10.58
C ASN A 27 -12.06 17.47 10.55
N LYS A 28 -11.62 18.70 10.27
CA LYS A 28 -12.48 19.90 10.12
C LYS A 28 -13.61 19.69 9.11
N VAL A 29 -13.34 18.92 8.06
CA VAL A 29 -14.33 18.63 7.01
C VAL A 29 -15.55 17.92 7.58
N LEU A 30 -15.37 16.95 8.50
CA LEU A 30 -16.49 16.25 9.10
C LEU A 30 -17.33 17.16 10.00
N PHE A 31 -16.69 18.08 10.73
CA PHE A 31 -17.41 19.10 11.50
C PHE A 31 -18.24 20.03 10.58
N GLN A 32 -17.67 20.47 9.45
CA GLN A 32 -18.39 21.28 8.46
C GLN A 32 -19.58 20.52 7.84
N ILE A 33 -19.39 19.23 7.56
CA ILE A 33 -20.46 18.36 7.09
C ILE A 33 -21.55 18.24 8.15
N ALA A 34 -21.20 17.99 9.41
CA ALA A 34 -22.17 17.88 10.50
C ALA A 34 -23.02 19.15 10.64
N GLU A 35 -22.41 20.33 10.59
CA GLU A 35 -23.13 21.62 10.58
C GLU A 35 -24.01 21.77 9.34
N THR A 36 -23.51 21.40 8.17
CA THR A 36 -24.29 21.48 6.93
C THR A 36 -25.49 20.53 6.95
N VAL A 37 -25.32 19.31 7.47
CA VAL A 37 -26.38 18.31 7.66
C VAL A 37 -27.39 18.81 8.68
N LYS A 38 -26.94 19.43 9.77
CA LYS A 38 -27.82 20.05 10.77
C LYS A 38 -28.76 21.06 10.12
N ILE A 39 -28.20 21.98 9.33
CA ILE A 39 -28.96 23.05 8.68
C ILE A 39 -29.85 22.50 7.56
N LYS A 40 -29.29 21.72 6.62
CA LYS A 40 -30.05 21.22 5.46
C LYS A 40 -31.09 20.17 5.82
N GLY A 41 -30.81 19.35 6.83
CA GLY A 41 -31.71 18.31 7.33
C GLY A 41 -32.69 18.81 8.39
N ASN A 42 -32.57 20.06 8.83
CA ASN A 42 -33.36 20.65 9.91
C ASN A 42 -33.36 19.80 11.19
N TYR A 43 -32.17 19.33 11.59
CA TYR A 43 -31.98 18.53 12.80
C TYR A 43 -31.58 19.41 13.99
N ASP A 44 -32.17 19.19 15.15
CA ASP A 44 -31.86 19.98 16.37
C ASP A 44 -30.43 19.72 16.88
N ILE A 45 -30.02 18.45 16.87
CA ILE A 45 -28.72 18.00 17.37
C ILE A 45 -28.06 17.12 16.31
N VAL A 46 -26.90 17.57 15.83
CA VAL A 46 -25.99 16.77 15.03
C VAL A 46 -24.64 16.73 15.74
N GLN A 47 -24.18 15.54 16.10
CA GLN A 47 -22.92 15.32 16.82
C GLN A 47 -21.93 14.59 15.91
N PRO A 48 -20.82 15.23 15.50
CA PRO A 48 -19.74 14.51 14.84
C PRO A 48 -19.05 13.59 15.84
N ALA A 49 -18.61 12.43 15.35
CA ALA A 49 -17.81 11.46 16.10
C ALA A 49 -16.79 10.80 15.18
N PHE A 50 -15.74 10.25 15.78
CA PHE A 50 -14.66 9.59 15.05
C PHE A 50 -14.41 8.18 15.60
N LEU A 51 -14.08 7.25 14.70
CA LEU A 51 -13.64 5.91 15.10
C LEU A 51 -12.20 5.91 15.63
N GLN A 52 -11.34 6.79 15.10
CA GLN A 52 -9.92 6.82 15.42
C GLN A 52 -9.35 8.25 15.37
N PHE A 53 -8.18 8.44 15.99
CA PHE A 53 -7.29 9.62 15.88
C PHE A 53 -7.82 10.99 16.35
N GLU A 54 -9.12 11.18 16.47
CA GLU A 54 -9.74 12.46 16.82
C GLU A 54 -10.90 12.27 17.80
N HIS A 55 -11.23 13.33 18.53
CA HIS A 55 -12.31 13.36 19.48
C HIS A 55 -13.47 14.29 19.04
N PRO A 56 -14.71 14.04 19.49
CA PRO A 56 -15.10 12.94 20.36
C PRO A 56 -15.08 11.59 19.62
N ASN A 57 -14.63 10.54 20.30
CA ASN A 57 -14.79 9.17 19.80
C ASN A 57 -16.28 8.75 19.89
N PHE A 58 -16.63 7.57 19.37
CA PHE A 58 -18.02 7.11 19.37
C PHE A 58 -18.66 7.12 20.76
N SER A 59 -17.99 6.53 21.75
CA SER A 59 -18.48 6.49 23.14
C SER A 59 -18.65 7.88 23.74
N GLU A 60 -17.66 8.76 23.57
CA GLU A 60 -17.71 10.14 24.07
C GLU A 60 -18.83 10.95 23.41
N ALA A 61 -19.05 10.74 22.10
CA ALA A 61 -20.14 11.39 21.38
C ALA A 61 -21.50 10.92 21.90
N VAL A 62 -21.66 9.64 22.21
CA VAL A 62 -22.86 9.12 22.87
C VAL A 62 -23.02 9.73 24.26
N ASP A 63 -21.95 9.82 25.06
CA ASP A 63 -21.98 10.44 26.39
C ASP A 63 -22.50 11.89 26.31
N ILE A 64 -21.96 12.70 25.38
CA ILE A 64 -22.39 14.08 25.15
C ILE A 64 -23.88 14.16 24.79
N LEU A 65 -24.38 13.22 23.99
CA LEU A 65 -25.79 13.18 23.57
C LEU A 65 -26.70 12.79 24.75
N VAL A 66 -26.29 11.79 25.54
CA VAL A 66 -27.02 11.34 26.73
C VAL A 66 -27.10 12.45 27.76
N ASP A 67 -26.01 13.18 28.02
CA ASP A 67 -25.97 14.33 28.94
C ASP A 67 -26.93 15.45 28.52
N LYS A 68 -27.22 15.56 27.21
CA LYS A 68 -28.21 16.49 26.66
C LYS A 68 -29.65 15.97 26.74
N GLY A 69 -29.87 14.78 27.27
CA GLY A 69 -31.19 14.15 27.40
C GLY A 69 -31.66 13.41 26.13
N VAL A 70 -30.76 13.16 25.17
CA VAL A 70 -31.11 12.43 23.94
C VAL A 70 -31.42 10.97 24.27
N LYS A 71 -32.54 10.49 23.74
CA LYS A 71 -33.01 9.10 23.91
C LYS A 71 -32.93 8.28 22.62
N LYS A 72 -32.79 8.95 21.47
CA LYS A 72 -32.71 8.29 20.17
C LYS A 72 -31.58 8.87 19.32
N ILE A 73 -30.68 8.02 18.85
CA ILE A 73 -29.49 8.42 18.10
C ILE A 73 -29.50 7.71 16.74
N PHE A 74 -29.54 8.49 15.66
CA PHE A 74 -29.34 8.01 14.31
C PHE A 74 -27.88 8.17 13.91
N VAL A 75 -27.16 7.06 13.79
CA VAL A 75 -25.77 7.05 13.35
C VAL A 75 -25.75 7.03 11.83
N GLN A 76 -25.17 8.05 11.21
CA GLN A 76 -24.85 8.06 9.79
C GLN A 76 -23.36 7.77 9.60
N PRO A 77 -22.98 6.57 9.13
CA PRO A 77 -21.60 6.28 8.78
C PRO A 77 -21.21 7.11 7.53
N TYR A 78 -20.30 8.06 7.72
CA TYR A 78 -19.85 8.96 6.65
C TYR A 78 -18.65 8.37 5.92
N PHE A 79 -18.89 7.25 5.22
CA PHE A 79 -17.87 6.50 4.48
C PHE A 79 -18.37 6.12 3.09
N LEU A 80 -17.51 6.23 2.08
CA LEU A 80 -17.80 5.81 0.70
C LEU A 80 -17.74 4.29 0.52
N TYR A 81 -17.07 3.59 1.43
CA TYR A 81 -16.96 2.14 1.47
C TYR A 81 -16.83 1.65 2.90
N MET A 82 -17.34 0.45 3.19
CA MET A 82 -17.22 -0.19 4.51
C MET A 82 -16.01 -1.11 4.57
N GLY A 83 -14.94 -0.65 5.22
CA GLY A 83 -13.77 -1.49 5.52
C GLY A 83 -14.06 -2.57 6.56
N ALA A 84 -13.23 -3.63 6.59
CA ALA A 84 -13.33 -4.74 7.55
C ALA A 84 -13.22 -4.30 9.02
N HIS A 85 -12.54 -3.18 9.29
CA HIS A 85 -12.46 -2.56 10.62
C HIS A 85 -13.78 -1.89 11.00
N VAL A 86 -14.33 -1.01 10.16
CA VAL A 86 -15.60 -0.32 10.43
C VAL A 86 -16.78 -1.29 10.63
N THR A 87 -16.83 -2.37 9.85
CA THR A 87 -17.87 -3.41 9.97
C THR A 87 -17.82 -4.22 11.26
N LYS A 88 -16.68 -4.25 11.95
CA LYS A 88 -16.52 -4.92 13.27
C LYS A 88 -16.57 -3.93 14.42
N ASP A 89 -15.92 -2.78 14.27
CA ASP A 89 -15.75 -1.77 15.31
C ASP A 89 -17.08 -1.06 15.62
N LEU A 90 -17.87 -0.70 14.60
CA LEU A 90 -19.14 0.00 14.83
C LEU A 90 -20.16 -0.86 15.61
N PRO A 91 -20.42 -2.14 15.27
CA PRO A 91 -21.27 -2.98 16.09
C PRO A 91 -20.76 -3.15 17.54
N PHE A 92 -19.44 -3.25 17.72
CA PHE A 92 -18.82 -3.37 19.05
C PHE A 92 -19.02 -2.11 19.90
N GLU A 93 -18.79 -0.93 19.31
CA GLU A 93 -19.00 0.38 19.95
C GLU A 93 -20.47 0.60 20.32
N ILE A 94 -21.40 0.23 19.42
CA ILE A 94 -22.84 0.30 19.70
C ILE A 94 -23.23 -0.63 20.84
N GLY A 95 -22.71 -1.86 20.86
CA GLY A 95 -22.96 -2.81 21.94
C GLY A 95 -22.47 -2.28 23.29
N THR A 96 -21.28 -1.68 23.31
CA THR A 96 -20.70 -1.04 24.49
C THR A 96 -21.55 0.13 24.98
N ALA A 97 -22.01 1.00 24.07
CA ALA A 97 -22.89 2.12 24.40
C ALA A 97 -24.25 1.68 24.95
N LYS A 98 -24.88 0.65 24.36
CA LYS A 98 -26.16 0.10 24.84
C LYS A 98 -26.03 -0.59 26.20
N ASN A 99 -24.89 -1.21 26.48
CA ASN A 99 -24.61 -1.76 27.81
C ASN A 99 -24.42 -0.66 28.87
N LYS A 100 -23.82 0.47 28.48
CA LYS A 100 -23.61 1.63 29.36
C LYS A 100 -24.91 2.39 29.64
N TYR A 101 -25.77 2.53 28.63
CA TYR A 101 -27.04 3.24 28.71
C TYR A 101 -28.19 2.38 28.18
N SER A 102 -29.02 1.87 29.08
CA SER A 102 -30.14 0.98 28.75
C SER A 102 -31.35 1.70 28.14
N ASP A 103 -31.43 3.02 28.30
CA ASP A 103 -32.58 3.85 27.91
C ASP A 103 -32.30 4.71 26.67
N ILE A 104 -31.36 4.28 25.81
CA ILE A 104 -31.11 4.89 24.50
C ILE A 104 -31.36 3.90 23.36
N ASP A 105 -31.95 4.40 22.30
CA ASP A 105 -32.10 3.68 21.03
C ASP A 105 -31.08 4.19 20.01
N ILE A 106 -30.23 3.30 19.50
CA ILE A 106 -29.22 3.62 18.48
C ILE A 106 -29.57 2.89 17.19
N ILE A 107 -29.81 3.65 16.13
CA ILE A 107 -30.16 3.16 14.79
C ILE A 107 -29.07 3.58 13.82
N VAL A 108 -28.52 2.62 13.06
CA VAL A 108 -27.47 2.88 12.08
C VAL A 108 -28.09 2.97 10.69
N ALA A 109 -27.90 4.10 10.01
CA ALA A 109 -28.26 4.28 8.62
C ALA A 109 -27.26 3.55 7.69
N PRO A 110 -27.62 3.29 6.42
CA PRO A 110 -26.64 2.85 5.43
C PRO A 110 -25.46 3.84 5.38
N HIS A 111 -24.25 3.30 5.25
CA HIS A 111 -23.09 4.15 4.97
C HIS A 111 -23.29 4.93 3.67
N LEU A 112 -22.63 6.09 3.56
CA LEU A 112 -22.83 7.03 2.44
C LEU A 112 -22.70 6.36 1.06
N GLY A 113 -21.68 5.50 0.90
CA GLY A 113 -21.57 4.61 -0.26
C GLY A 113 -21.53 5.34 -1.61
N PHE A 114 -21.98 4.65 -2.66
CA PHE A 114 -22.29 5.29 -3.92
C PHE A 114 -23.61 6.07 -3.82
N HIS A 115 -23.57 7.33 -4.25
CA HIS A 115 -24.75 8.17 -4.39
C HIS A 115 -24.54 9.14 -5.56
N GLU A 116 -25.57 9.37 -6.37
CA GLU A 116 -25.49 10.21 -7.59
C GLU A 116 -24.96 11.62 -7.29
N LYS A 117 -25.47 12.27 -6.25
CA LYS A 117 -24.97 13.57 -5.74
C LYS A 117 -23.46 13.65 -5.46
N LEU A 118 -22.80 12.53 -5.17
CA LEU A 118 -21.34 12.52 -5.01
C LEU A 118 -20.63 12.57 -6.36
N ALA A 119 -21.20 11.90 -7.38
CA ALA A 119 -20.72 12.00 -8.75
C ALA A 119 -20.97 13.41 -9.31
N GLU A 120 -22.14 14.00 -9.06
CA GLU A 120 -22.44 15.41 -9.39
C GLU A 120 -21.41 16.35 -8.78
N ALA A 121 -21.15 16.22 -7.46
CA ALA A 121 -20.14 17.01 -6.79
C ALA A 121 -18.73 16.80 -7.38
N ALA A 122 -18.40 15.59 -7.85
CA ALA A 122 -17.13 15.34 -8.53
C ALA A 122 -17.05 16.02 -9.91
N VAL A 123 -18.15 16.00 -10.69
CA VAL A 123 -18.27 16.72 -11.95
C VAL A 123 -18.10 18.22 -11.74
N GLU A 124 -18.79 18.81 -10.76
CA GLU A 124 -18.64 20.23 -10.41
C GLU A 124 -17.18 20.60 -10.14
N ARG A 125 -16.44 19.76 -9.40
CA ARG A 125 -15.00 19.98 -9.12
C ARG A 125 -14.12 19.88 -10.36
N ILE A 126 -14.45 18.98 -11.29
CA ILE A 126 -13.73 18.84 -12.55
C ILE A 126 -13.98 20.06 -13.44
N GLU A 127 -15.23 20.51 -13.53
CA GLU A 127 -15.60 21.71 -14.29
C GLU A 127 -14.95 22.97 -13.70
N GLU A 128 -14.93 23.11 -12.36
CA GLU A 128 -14.18 24.16 -11.66
C GLU A 128 -12.71 24.18 -12.11
N ALA A 129 -12.07 23.01 -12.22
CA ALA A 129 -10.68 22.90 -12.66
C ALA A 129 -10.49 23.19 -14.16
N MET A 130 -11.40 22.73 -15.02
CA MET A 130 -11.35 22.95 -16.47
C MET A 130 -11.55 24.43 -16.82
N ASN A 131 -12.49 25.09 -16.16
CA ASN A 131 -12.82 26.50 -16.41
C ASN A 131 -11.75 27.48 -15.91
N GLN A 132 -10.81 27.02 -15.06
CA GLN A 132 -9.68 27.82 -14.57
C GLN A 132 -8.45 27.82 -15.50
N GLY A 133 -8.53 27.22 -16.70
CA GLY A 133 -7.65 27.42 -17.86
C GLY A 133 -6.15 27.61 -17.56
N SER A 134 -5.37 26.53 -17.54
CA SER A 134 -3.89 26.49 -17.58
C SER A 134 -3.17 27.71 -16.96
N ARG A 135 -3.48 27.99 -15.70
CA ARG A 135 -2.66 28.80 -14.81
C ARG A 135 -2.53 28.05 -13.51
N ILE A 136 -1.47 27.24 -13.39
CA ILE A 136 -0.81 27.06 -12.09
C ILE A 136 -0.18 28.41 -11.75
N THR A 137 -1.02 29.41 -11.46
CA THR A 137 -0.59 30.56 -10.68
C THR A 137 -0.78 30.14 -9.24
N GLN A 138 0.26 30.32 -8.43
CA GLN A 138 0.31 29.94 -7.01
C GLN A 138 -0.78 30.58 -6.14
N ASN A 139 -1.78 31.25 -6.72
CA ASN A 139 -2.72 32.11 -6.02
C ASN A 139 -4.21 31.84 -6.28
N HIS A 140 -4.65 30.72 -6.86
CA HIS A 140 -6.10 30.37 -6.88
C HIS A 140 -6.40 28.89 -6.70
N ALA A 141 -5.50 28.11 -6.09
CA ALA A 141 -5.92 26.81 -5.58
C ALA A 141 -6.99 27.02 -4.48
N PRO A 142 -8.09 26.23 -4.46
CA PRO A 142 -9.13 26.33 -3.43
C PRO A 142 -8.48 26.30 -2.04
N ALA A 143 -9.13 26.89 -1.02
CA ALA A 143 -8.52 27.18 0.29
C ALA A 143 -7.81 25.98 0.97
N CYS A 144 -8.09 24.73 0.55
CA CYS A 144 -7.36 23.52 0.92
C CYS A 144 -5.88 23.47 0.47
N PHE A 145 -5.45 24.31 -0.48
CA PHE A 145 -4.07 24.38 -0.96
C PHE A 145 -3.31 25.63 -0.48
N LYS A 146 -3.99 26.64 0.07
CA LYS A 146 -3.38 27.92 0.46
C LYS A 146 -2.99 28.04 1.93
N GLN A 147 -3.52 27.19 2.80
CA GLN A 147 -2.92 26.98 4.11
C GLN A 147 -1.99 25.78 4.01
N GLY A 148 -0.70 26.01 4.27
CA GLY A 148 0.31 24.98 4.33
C GLY A 148 -0.14 23.84 5.24
N SER A 149 -0.72 22.82 4.62
CA SER A 149 -1.17 21.62 5.30
C SER A 149 -0.60 20.46 4.53
N LYS A 150 0.20 19.69 5.26
CA LYS A 150 0.80 18.44 4.82
C LYS A 150 -0.30 17.59 4.20
N LEU A 151 -0.26 17.37 2.88
CA LEU A 151 -0.71 16.12 2.30
C LEU A 151 -0.04 15.01 3.14
N LYS A 152 -0.76 14.46 4.12
CA LYS A 152 -0.43 13.13 4.63
C LYS A 152 -0.99 12.19 3.59
N THR A 153 -0.11 11.80 2.67
CA THR A 153 -0.08 10.43 2.18
C THR A 153 -0.44 9.51 3.35
N GLN A 154 -1.43 8.65 3.15
CA GLN A 154 -1.77 7.62 4.12
C GLN A 154 -0.48 6.87 4.44
N ASN A 155 0.08 7.12 5.62
CA ASN A 155 1.19 6.33 6.10
C ASN A 155 0.62 4.93 6.31
N LEU A 156 1.16 3.96 5.58
CA LEU A 156 1.08 2.57 6.01
C LEU A 156 1.47 2.53 7.51
N PRO A 157 0.78 1.75 8.34
CA PRO A 157 1.17 1.60 9.73
C PRO A 157 2.64 1.18 9.77
N ASN A 158 3.46 1.98 10.47
CA ASN A 158 4.91 1.85 10.69
C ASN A 158 5.92 2.55 9.74
N GLN A 159 5.52 3.47 8.85
CA GLN A 159 6.53 4.26 8.10
C GLN A 159 7.09 5.43 8.93
N HIS A 160 8.42 5.51 9.04
CA HIS A 160 9.11 6.57 9.79
C HIS A 160 8.92 7.93 9.09
N PRO A 161 8.76 9.07 9.83
CA PRO A 161 8.46 10.37 9.22
C PRO A 161 9.43 10.82 8.11
N ILE A 162 10.69 10.41 8.20
CA ILE A 162 11.74 10.71 7.21
C ILE A 162 11.49 9.96 5.89
N GLU A 163 11.06 8.71 5.96
CA GLU A 163 10.77 7.88 4.78
C GLU A 163 9.57 8.44 4.01
N ALA A 164 8.50 8.81 4.73
CA ALA A 164 7.32 9.41 4.13
C ALA A 164 7.65 10.72 3.39
N GLU A 165 8.47 11.59 4.01
CA GLU A 165 8.93 12.83 3.36
C GLU A 165 9.84 12.53 2.16
N SER A 166 10.72 11.54 2.25
CA SER A 166 11.57 11.13 1.13
C SER A 166 10.72 10.69 -0.08
N PHE A 167 9.67 9.90 0.15
CA PHE A 167 8.77 9.48 -0.91
C PHE A 167 7.98 10.64 -1.52
N ARG A 168 7.58 11.63 -0.71
CA ARG A 168 6.93 12.84 -1.21
C ARG A 168 7.84 13.65 -2.12
N ILE A 169 9.13 13.76 -1.77
CA ILE A 169 10.12 14.44 -2.62
C ILE A 169 10.27 13.70 -3.95
N ILE A 170 10.34 12.36 -3.92
CA ILE A 170 10.43 11.52 -5.12
C ILE A 170 9.21 11.73 -6.01
N GLU A 171 7.99 11.70 -5.47
CA GLU A 171 6.74 11.88 -6.24
C GLU A 171 6.65 13.23 -6.94
N ARG A 172 7.27 14.28 -6.40
CA ARG A 172 7.27 15.61 -7.02
C ARG A 172 8.18 15.72 -8.23
N GLN A 173 9.20 14.87 -8.30
CA GLN A 173 10.21 14.90 -9.36
C GLN A 173 10.03 13.77 -10.38
N LEU A 174 9.38 12.68 -9.97
CA LEU A 174 9.06 11.54 -10.82
C LEU A 174 7.71 11.77 -11.51
N ASP A 175 7.68 11.60 -12.84
CA ASP A 175 6.42 11.47 -13.57
C ASP A 175 5.76 10.13 -13.24
N CYS A 176 4.91 10.15 -12.20
CA CYS A 176 4.25 8.96 -11.68
C CYS A 176 3.21 8.37 -12.64
N SER A 177 2.76 9.12 -13.65
CA SER A 177 1.74 8.66 -14.61
C SER A 177 2.23 7.53 -15.52
N ARG A 178 3.54 7.35 -15.61
CA ARG A 178 4.22 6.32 -16.42
C ARG A 178 4.12 4.91 -15.83
N PHE A 179 3.69 4.77 -14.57
CA PHE A 179 3.72 3.52 -13.83
C PHE A 179 2.33 3.13 -13.36
N SER A 180 2.02 1.84 -13.43
CA SER A 180 0.81 1.30 -12.82
C SER A 180 0.84 1.41 -11.29
N PRO A 181 -0.32 1.26 -10.61
CA PRO A 181 -0.37 1.25 -9.15
C PRO A 181 0.50 0.17 -8.48
N PHE A 182 0.84 -0.90 -9.19
CA PHE A 182 1.70 -1.98 -8.68
C PHE A 182 3.20 -1.74 -8.98
N GLU A 183 3.52 -1.05 -10.07
CA GLU A 183 4.91 -0.70 -10.43
C GLU A 183 5.43 0.47 -9.60
N LEU A 184 4.61 1.52 -9.43
CA LEU A 184 5.04 2.77 -8.80
C LEU A 184 5.65 2.58 -7.39
N PRO A 185 5.08 1.75 -6.49
CA PRO A 185 5.68 1.50 -5.18
C PRO A 185 7.06 0.86 -5.25
N ILE A 186 7.30 -0.03 -6.23
CA ILE A 186 8.59 -0.68 -6.46
C ILE A 186 9.61 0.36 -6.97
N VAL A 187 9.23 1.15 -7.98
CA VAL A 187 10.09 2.19 -8.56
C VAL A 187 10.50 3.22 -7.52
N LYS A 188 9.53 3.74 -6.76
CA LYS A 188 9.80 4.68 -5.66
C LYS A 188 10.74 4.09 -4.62
N ARG A 189 10.55 2.83 -4.25
CA ARG A 189 11.41 2.14 -3.27
C ARG A 189 12.85 2.03 -3.76
N VAL A 190 13.04 1.71 -5.04
CA VAL A 190 14.38 1.69 -5.66
C VAL A 190 15.02 3.07 -5.64
N ILE A 191 14.34 4.11 -6.12
CA ILE A 191 14.86 5.50 -6.14
C ILE A 191 15.18 5.97 -4.73
N HIS A 192 14.34 5.68 -3.75
CA HIS A 192 14.57 6.06 -2.35
C HIS A 192 15.87 5.46 -1.80
N THR A 193 16.13 4.19 -2.10
CA THR A 193 17.33 3.50 -1.64
C THR A 193 18.60 3.94 -2.38
N THR A 194 18.50 4.38 -3.63
CA THR A 194 19.66 4.74 -4.46
C THR A 194 19.90 6.24 -4.59
N ALA A 195 18.90 7.06 -4.24
CA ALA A 195 18.83 8.49 -4.55
C ALA A 195 19.02 8.80 -6.05
N ASP A 196 18.60 7.88 -6.93
CA ASP A 196 18.88 7.94 -8.37
C ASP A 196 17.59 7.74 -9.18
N PHE A 197 17.12 8.83 -9.80
CA PHE A 197 15.88 8.84 -10.59
C PHE A 197 16.01 8.10 -11.93
N GLU A 198 17.23 7.86 -12.42
CA GLU A 198 17.44 7.17 -13.70
C GLU A 198 16.90 5.73 -13.65
N TYR A 199 16.80 5.12 -12.45
CA TYR A 199 16.17 3.82 -12.28
C TYR A 199 14.73 3.76 -12.78
N ALA A 200 13.99 4.88 -12.78
CA ALA A 200 12.66 4.96 -13.38
C ALA A 200 12.67 4.64 -14.88
N ASP A 201 13.73 5.02 -15.59
CA ASP A 201 13.88 4.80 -17.02
C ASP A 201 14.53 3.45 -17.35
N LEU A 202 15.25 2.86 -16.40
CA LEU A 202 16.01 1.63 -16.59
C LEU A 202 15.26 0.37 -16.14
N ILE A 203 14.36 0.46 -15.16
CA ILE A 203 13.63 -0.70 -14.64
C ILE A 203 12.70 -1.30 -15.69
N ARG A 204 12.68 -2.63 -15.79
CA ARG A 204 11.83 -3.38 -16.71
C ARG A 204 11.10 -4.48 -15.96
N PHE A 205 9.80 -4.55 -16.19
CA PHE A 205 8.91 -5.60 -15.71
C PHE A 205 8.47 -6.43 -16.91
N GLY A 206 8.65 -7.74 -16.88
CA GLY A 206 8.32 -8.64 -17.99
C GLY A 206 7.43 -9.79 -17.56
N ASN A 207 6.59 -10.26 -18.48
CA ASN A 207 5.77 -11.48 -18.32
C ASN A 207 4.94 -11.50 -17.03
N HIS A 208 4.24 -10.39 -16.73
CA HIS A 208 3.40 -10.23 -15.52
C HIS A 208 4.15 -10.47 -14.20
N ALA A 209 5.41 -10.00 -14.14
CA ALA A 209 6.31 -10.22 -13.02
C ALA A 209 5.76 -9.86 -11.65
N ILE A 210 5.09 -8.71 -11.53
CA ILE A 210 4.61 -8.23 -10.23
C ILE A 210 3.45 -9.09 -9.75
N GLU A 211 2.49 -9.36 -10.62
CA GLU A 211 1.33 -10.20 -10.31
C GLU A 211 1.75 -11.62 -9.95
N LYS A 212 2.62 -12.23 -10.78
CA LYS A 212 3.14 -13.59 -10.54
C LYS A 212 3.98 -13.68 -9.28
N GLY A 213 4.80 -12.67 -9.00
CA GLY A 213 5.59 -12.64 -7.78
C GLY A 213 4.73 -12.45 -6.53
N ILE A 214 3.70 -11.58 -6.57
CA ILE A 214 2.74 -11.45 -5.46
C ILE A 214 1.98 -12.76 -5.24
N GLU A 215 1.54 -13.44 -6.31
CA GLU A 215 0.89 -14.76 -6.23
C GLU A 215 1.82 -15.82 -5.61
N ALA A 216 3.11 -15.80 -5.96
CA ALA A 216 4.10 -16.72 -5.43
C ALA A 216 4.37 -16.46 -3.94
N ILE A 217 4.55 -15.20 -3.55
CA ILE A 217 4.66 -14.79 -2.13
C ILE A 217 3.43 -15.27 -1.37
N ALA A 218 2.22 -15.02 -1.88
CA ALA A 218 0.97 -15.43 -1.24
C ALA A 218 0.83 -16.94 -1.05
N ARG A 219 1.54 -17.76 -1.85
CA ARG A 219 1.59 -19.22 -1.73
C ARG A 219 2.74 -19.73 -0.86
N GLY A 220 3.51 -18.84 -0.23
CA GLY A 220 4.66 -19.21 0.59
C GLY A 220 5.88 -19.64 -0.21
N ALA A 221 6.08 -19.10 -1.42
CA ALA A 221 7.27 -19.42 -2.21
C ALA A 221 8.56 -18.98 -1.49
N ASP A 222 9.57 -19.86 -1.53
CA ASP A 222 10.90 -19.53 -1.03
C ASP A 222 11.57 -18.45 -1.92
N ILE A 223 12.40 -17.62 -1.30
CA ILE A 223 13.25 -16.63 -1.96
C ILE A 223 14.69 -17.12 -1.96
N ILE A 224 15.26 -17.34 -3.14
CA ILE A 224 16.63 -17.82 -3.34
C ILE A 224 17.51 -16.64 -3.77
N THR A 225 18.60 -16.37 -3.04
CA THR A 225 19.47 -15.21 -3.33
C THR A 225 20.88 -15.62 -3.77
N ASP A 226 21.52 -14.79 -4.61
CA ASP A 226 22.88 -15.03 -5.09
C ASP A 226 23.96 -14.76 -4.03
N VAL A 227 23.76 -13.72 -3.20
CA VAL A 227 24.70 -13.30 -2.15
C VAL A 227 24.01 -13.10 -0.80
N ARG A 228 24.81 -13.21 0.28
CA ARG A 228 24.33 -13.05 1.66
C ARG A 228 23.80 -11.65 1.96
N MET A 229 24.34 -10.62 1.30
CA MET A 229 23.90 -9.24 1.49
C MET A 229 22.43 -9.03 1.10
N VAL A 230 21.97 -9.71 0.04
CA VAL A 230 20.56 -9.69 -0.36
C VAL A 230 19.71 -10.43 0.67
N GLU A 231 20.14 -11.62 1.08
CA GLU A 231 19.41 -12.44 2.07
C GLU A 231 19.15 -11.69 3.38
N VAL A 232 20.16 -11.01 3.93
CA VAL A 232 20.01 -10.28 5.22
C VAL A 232 19.22 -8.99 5.10
N GLY A 233 19.10 -8.41 3.89
CA GLY A 233 18.34 -7.19 3.66
C GLY A 233 16.83 -7.43 3.47
N ILE A 234 16.43 -8.67 3.16
CA ILE A 234 15.02 -9.03 3.01
C ILE A 234 14.33 -9.07 4.38
N ASN A 235 13.16 -8.45 4.47
CA ASN A 235 12.38 -8.41 5.70
C ASN A 235 11.82 -9.81 6.02
N LYS A 236 12.46 -10.48 6.98
CA LYS A 236 12.09 -11.84 7.43
C LYS A 236 10.69 -11.90 8.03
N GLU A 237 10.34 -10.95 8.88
CA GLU A 237 9.02 -10.92 9.53
C GLU A 237 7.88 -10.86 8.51
N ARG A 238 8.06 -10.16 7.37
CA ARG A 238 7.05 -10.11 6.31
C ARG A 238 6.96 -11.42 5.54
N ILE A 239 8.06 -12.03 5.13
CA ILE A 239 8.02 -13.30 4.38
C ILE A 239 7.51 -14.46 5.25
N ASP A 240 7.84 -14.46 6.55
CA ASP A 240 7.41 -15.48 7.51
C ASP A 240 5.87 -15.52 7.63
N LYS A 241 5.17 -14.38 7.49
CA LYS A 241 3.70 -14.32 7.46
C LYS A 241 3.07 -15.13 6.34
N PHE A 242 3.81 -15.35 5.26
CA PHE A 242 3.36 -16.14 4.12
C PHE A 242 3.88 -17.58 4.15
N GLY A 243 4.76 -17.93 5.10
CA GLY A 243 5.38 -19.26 5.22
C GLY A 243 6.54 -19.52 4.25
N GLY A 244 7.03 -18.50 3.54
CA GLY A 244 8.21 -18.61 2.67
C GLY A 244 9.52 -18.47 3.46
N ASN A 245 10.61 -19.01 2.93
CA ASN A 245 11.96 -18.88 3.53
C ASN A 245 12.90 -18.11 2.61
N VAL A 246 13.87 -17.40 3.17
CA VAL A 246 14.98 -16.81 2.41
C VAL A 246 16.21 -17.71 2.52
N ARG A 247 16.79 -18.10 1.37
CA ARG A 247 17.95 -19.02 1.32
C ARG A 247 19.06 -18.46 0.44
N CYS A 248 20.30 -18.52 0.94
CA CYS A 248 21.50 -18.25 0.14
C CYS A 248 22.51 -19.40 0.25
N PHE A 249 22.93 -19.94 -0.90
CA PHE A 249 23.83 -21.09 -0.95
C PHE A 249 25.31 -20.70 -1.14
N ILE A 250 25.64 -19.39 -1.12
CA ILE A 250 27.00 -18.91 -1.41
C ILE A 250 28.04 -19.32 -0.37
N SER A 251 27.66 -19.44 0.90
CA SER A 251 28.56 -19.82 2.00
C SER A 251 28.57 -21.32 2.27
N ASP A 252 27.83 -22.07 1.46
CA ASP A 252 27.61 -23.48 1.68
C ASP A 252 28.85 -24.28 1.26
N LYS A 253 29.32 -25.21 2.10
CA LYS A 253 30.63 -25.90 1.90
C LYS A 253 30.73 -26.55 0.51
N GLY A 254 29.61 -27.11 0.03
CA GLY A 254 29.53 -27.73 -1.31
C GLY A 254 29.69 -26.76 -2.49
N ALA A 255 29.32 -25.49 -2.33
CA ALA A 255 29.46 -24.51 -3.42
C ALA A 255 30.94 -24.18 -3.70
N ALA A 256 31.78 -24.13 -2.66
CA ALA A 256 33.21 -23.91 -2.82
C ALA A 256 33.91 -25.10 -3.52
N VAL A 257 33.44 -26.32 -3.28
CA VAL A 257 33.94 -27.54 -3.94
C VAL A 257 33.59 -27.50 -5.42
N ILE A 258 32.31 -27.29 -5.76
CA ILE A 258 31.84 -27.20 -7.15
C ILE A 258 32.57 -26.10 -7.93
N ALA A 259 32.79 -24.94 -7.31
CA ALA A 259 33.50 -23.82 -7.94
C ALA A 259 34.93 -24.19 -8.35
N LYS A 260 35.65 -24.91 -7.48
CA LYS A 260 37.01 -25.39 -7.76
C LYS A 260 37.02 -26.49 -8.82
N GLU A 261 36.16 -27.50 -8.67
CA GLU A 261 36.10 -28.66 -9.58
C GLU A 261 35.73 -28.26 -11.01
N LYS A 262 34.81 -27.31 -11.17
CA LYS A 262 34.31 -26.87 -12.48
C LYS A 262 34.99 -25.61 -13.01
N ASN A 263 35.92 -25.03 -12.26
CA ASN A 263 36.57 -23.75 -12.58
C ASN A 263 35.57 -22.62 -12.90
N ILE A 264 34.56 -22.47 -12.06
CA ILE A 264 33.50 -21.44 -12.18
C ILE A 264 33.47 -20.55 -10.94
N THR A 265 32.77 -19.42 -11.03
CA THR A 265 32.60 -18.52 -9.90
C THR A 265 31.81 -19.19 -8.75
N LYS A 266 32.10 -18.76 -7.52
CA LYS A 266 31.41 -19.26 -6.32
C LYS A 266 29.90 -19.04 -6.39
N THR A 267 29.46 -17.92 -6.96
CA THR A 267 28.04 -17.56 -7.13
C THR A 267 27.35 -18.42 -8.19
N SER A 268 28.03 -18.75 -9.29
CA SER A 268 27.55 -19.73 -10.29
C SER A 268 27.42 -21.13 -9.68
N ALA A 269 28.43 -21.58 -8.94
CA ALA A 269 28.39 -22.85 -8.22
C ALA A 269 27.26 -22.91 -7.17
N ALA A 270 27.04 -21.81 -6.45
CA ALA A 270 25.95 -21.69 -5.49
C ALA A 270 24.57 -21.80 -6.16
N MET A 271 24.35 -21.17 -7.32
CA MET A 271 23.11 -21.34 -8.08
C MET A 271 22.93 -22.76 -8.62
N GLN A 272 24.01 -23.42 -9.05
CA GLN A 272 23.95 -24.82 -9.42
C GLN A 272 23.51 -25.70 -8.24
N LYS A 273 23.99 -25.43 -7.03
CA LYS A 273 23.56 -26.13 -5.82
C LYS A 273 22.10 -25.82 -5.46
N ALA A 274 21.67 -24.58 -5.67
CA ALA A 274 20.32 -24.14 -5.40
C ALA A 274 19.27 -24.75 -6.35
N LYS A 275 19.69 -25.37 -7.46
CA LYS A 275 18.82 -25.92 -8.52
C LYS A 275 17.56 -26.64 -8.02
N GLY A 276 17.69 -27.50 -7.01
CA GLY A 276 16.55 -28.25 -6.44
C GLY A 276 15.49 -27.39 -5.74
N PHE A 277 15.79 -26.12 -5.45
CA PHE A 277 14.92 -25.17 -4.75
C PHE A 277 14.37 -24.08 -5.68
N ILE A 278 14.78 -24.02 -6.95
CA ILE A 278 14.46 -22.91 -7.86
C ILE A 278 13.04 -23.02 -8.43
N ASN A 279 12.53 -24.23 -8.61
CA ASN A 279 11.24 -24.41 -9.27
C ASN A 279 10.10 -23.80 -8.44
N SER A 280 9.26 -22.97 -9.05
CA SER A 280 8.21 -22.19 -8.38
C SER A 280 8.67 -21.22 -7.28
N SER A 281 9.98 -21.00 -7.13
CA SER A 281 10.53 -20.05 -6.16
C SER A 281 10.70 -18.65 -6.78
N ILE A 282 11.00 -17.67 -5.95
CA ILE A 282 11.46 -16.35 -6.40
C ILE A 282 12.99 -16.35 -6.34
N VAL A 283 13.66 -16.08 -7.46
CA VAL A 283 15.12 -16.03 -7.51
C VAL A 283 15.59 -14.59 -7.62
N VAL A 284 16.49 -14.17 -6.74
CA VAL A 284 16.94 -12.78 -6.61
C VAL A 284 18.45 -12.71 -6.80
N ILE A 285 18.87 -12.13 -7.92
CA ILE A 285 20.28 -11.93 -8.25
C ILE A 285 20.60 -10.44 -8.14
N GLY A 286 21.23 -10.04 -7.03
CA GLY A 286 21.55 -8.64 -6.76
C GLY A 286 22.98 -8.25 -7.10
N ASN A 287 23.91 -9.20 -7.20
CA ASN A 287 25.33 -8.88 -7.29
C ASN A 287 26.03 -9.51 -8.49
N ALA A 288 25.88 -10.82 -8.71
CA ALA A 288 26.76 -11.55 -9.62
C ALA A 288 26.13 -11.83 -10.99
N PRO A 289 26.62 -11.23 -12.10
CA PRO A 289 26.17 -11.56 -13.45
C PRO A 289 26.30 -13.05 -13.78
N THR A 290 27.40 -13.68 -13.32
CA THR A 290 27.63 -15.13 -13.50
C THR A 290 26.60 -16.01 -12.80
N ALA A 291 25.96 -15.56 -11.72
CA ALA A 291 24.84 -16.28 -11.12
C ALA A 291 23.57 -16.17 -11.97
N LEU A 292 23.31 -15.00 -12.56
CA LEU A 292 22.17 -14.80 -13.45
C LEU A 292 22.31 -15.63 -14.73
N LEU A 293 23.49 -15.61 -15.37
CA LEU A 293 23.77 -16.47 -16.52
C LEU A 293 23.59 -17.95 -16.17
N LYS A 294 24.09 -18.38 -15.01
CA LYS A 294 23.92 -19.77 -14.60
C LYS A 294 22.47 -20.15 -14.34
N LEU A 295 21.67 -19.25 -13.79
CA LEU A 295 20.23 -19.43 -13.63
C LEU A 295 19.55 -19.58 -14.99
N ILE A 296 19.89 -18.72 -15.96
CA ILE A 296 19.35 -18.79 -17.34
C ILE A 296 19.69 -20.15 -17.97
N ASP A 297 20.92 -20.62 -17.83
CA ASP A 297 21.32 -21.95 -18.29
C ASP A 297 20.44 -23.04 -17.68
N ILE A 298 20.26 -23.02 -16.35
CA ILE A 298 19.43 -24.00 -15.62
C ILE A 298 17.98 -23.98 -16.15
N ILE A 299 17.40 -22.81 -16.38
CA ILE A 299 16.04 -22.67 -16.93
C ILE A 299 15.97 -23.29 -18.34
N ARG A 300 16.96 -23.01 -19.20
CA ARG A 300 17.00 -23.49 -20.58
C ARG A 300 17.23 -25.00 -20.67
N THR A 301 18.17 -25.54 -19.88
CA THR A 301 18.62 -26.94 -20.01
C THR A 301 17.77 -27.92 -19.21
N ASP A 302 17.24 -27.49 -18.06
CA ASP A 302 16.58 -28.39 -17.11
C ASP A 302 15.06 -28.20 -17.04
N GLY A 303 14.51 -27.24 -17.78
CA GLY A 303 13.07 -26.96 -17.81
C GLY A 303 12.51 -26.39 -16.50
N ILE A 304 13.39 -25.96 -15.58
CA ILE A 304 13.00 -25.38 -14.30
C ILE A 304 12.35 -24.02 -14.53
N ARG A 305 11.23 -23.75 -13.85
CA ARG A 305 10.48 -22.50 -13.98
C ARG A 305 10.37 -21.79 -12.62
N PRO A 306 11.21 -20.78 -12.35
CA PRO A 306 10.99 -19.87 -11.23
C PRO A 306 9.64 -19.17 -11.39
N ALA A 307 8.99 -18.85 -10.26
CA ALA A 307 7.78 -18.04 -10.28
C ALA A 307 8.08 -16.58 -10.62
N LEU A 308 9.28 -16.10 -10.27
CA LEU A 308 9.80 -14.79 -10.62
C LEU A 308 11.33 -14.77 -10.55
N VAL A 309 11.97 -14.07 -11.49
CA VAL A 309 13.40 -13.73 -11.42
C VAL A 309 13.59 -12.22 -11.26
N ILE A 310 14.17 -11.80 -10.13
CA ILE A 310 14.64 -10.42 -9.93
C ILE A 310 16.14 -10.41 -10.27
N GLY A 311 16.45 -10.12 -11.53
CA GLY A 311 17.80 -10.11 -12.07
C GLY A 311 18.35 -8.70 -12.19
N VAL A 312 18.96 -8.21 -11.11
CA VAL A 312 19.51 -6.85 -11.05
C VAL A 312 20.99 -6.80 -10.65
N PRO A 313 21.87 -7.69 -11.17
CA PRO A 313 23.29 -7.60 -10.86
C PRO A 313 23.88 -6.27 -11.35
N VAL A 314 24.79 -5.72 -10.54
CA VAL A 314 25.60 -4.55 -10.89
C VAL A 314 26.95 -5.00 -11.42
N GLY A 315 27.49 -4.27 -12.38
CA GLY A 315 28.85 -4.53 -12.85
C GLY A 315 29.16 -3.90 -14.20
N PHE A 316 30.45 -3.83 -14.50
CA PHE A 316 30.96 -3.35 -15.79
C PHE A 316 31.23 -4.48 -16.78
N VAL A 317 31.32 -5.72 -16.29
CA VAL A 317 31.58 -6.94 -17.06
C VAL A 317 30.36 -7.84 -16.93
N ASP A 318 29.80 -8.29 -18.06
CA ASP A 318 28.68 -9.22 -18.23
C ASP A 318 27.34 -8.84 -17.56
N ALA A 319 27.28 -7.76 -16.77
CA ALA A 319 26.06 -7.37 -16.05
C ALA A 319 24.94 -6.96 -17.02
N GLU A 320 25.25 -6.13 -18.01
CA GLU A 320 24.29 -5.70 -19.02
C GLU A 320 23.82 -6.88 -19.88
N GLU A 321 24.77 -7.65 -20.43
CA GLU A 321 24.49 -8.82 -21.25
C GLU A 321 23.65 -9.88 -20.52
N SER A 322 24.01 -10.23 -19.28
CA SER A 322 23.25 -11.23 -18.49
C SER A 322 21.81 -10.78 -18.23
N LYS A 323 21.57 -9.48 -18.06
CA LYS A 323 20.23 -8.92 -17.87
C LYS A 323 19.45 -8.84 -19.19
N GLU A 324 20.11 -8.56 -20.30
CA GLU A 324 19.51 -8.64 -21.63
C GLU A 324 19.10 -10.06 -21.99
N GLU A 325 19.93 -11.06 -21.64
CA GLU A 325 19.57 -12.47 -21.81
C GLU A 325 18.36 -12.86 -20.95
N LEU A 326 18.28 -12.39 -19.69
CA LEU A 326 17.10 -12.58 -18.86
C LEU A 326 15.84 -11.97 -19.51
N MET A 327 15.95 -10.76 -20.05
CA MET A 327 14.82 -10.06 -20.67
C MET A 327 14.28 -10.75 -21.94
N LYS A 328 15.04 -11.67 -22.54
CA LYS A 328 14.61 -12.50 -23.67
C LYS A 328 13.92 -13.79 -23.23
N MET A 329 13.94 -14.14 -21.94
CA MET A 329 13.41 -15.40 -21.44
C MET A 329 11.88 -15.34 -21.26
N ASP A 330 11.24 -16.48 -21.52
CA ASP A 330 9.83 -16.72 -21.20
C ASP A 330 9.65 -17.14 -19.73
N VAL A 331 10.05 -16.27 -18.81
CA VAL A 331 9.78 -16.37 -17.36
C VAL A 331 9.45 -14.99 -16.81
N PRO A 332 8.64 -14.86 -15.74
CA PRO A 332 8.41 -13.57 -15.11
C PRO A 332 9.71 -12.97 -14.59
N TYR A 333 9.97 -11.70 -14.91
CA TYR A 333 11.20 -11.03 -14.50
C TYR A 333 11.04 -9.55 -14.11
N ILE A 334 11.89 -9.11 -13.16
CA ILE A 334 12.17 -7.70 -12.91
C ILE A 334 13.68 -7.49 -13.11
N SER A 335 14.06 -6.54 -13.96
CA SER A 335 15.46 -6.27 -14.29
C SER A 335 15.72 -4.77 -14.43
N ILE A 336 17.00 -4.37 -14.45
CA ILE A 336 17.45 -2.99 -14.70
C ILE A 336 18.31 -2.98 -15.95
N LYS A 337 17.97 -2.18 -16.97
CA LYS A 337 18.80 -2.04 -18.18
C LYS A 337 20.18 -1.45 -17.85
N GLY A 338 21.21 -1.84 -18.60
CA GLY A 338 22.55 -1.27 -18.48
C GLY A 338 23.40 -1.91 -17.37
N LYS A 339 24.32 -1.15 -16.79
CA LYS A 339 25.31 -1.62 -15.80
C LYS A 339 24.87 -1.46 -14.34
N LYS A 340 23.83 -0.66 -14.10
CA LYS A 340 23.27 -0.36 -12.77
C LYS A 340 22.50 -1.54 -12.19
N GLY A 341 22.36 -1.58 -10.88
CA GLY A 341 21.77 -2.69 -10.14
C GLY A 341 22.33 -2.74 -8.72
N GLY A 342 22.41 -3.92 -8.14
CA GLY A 342 23.08 -4.14 -6.86
C GLY A 342 22.18 -4.80 -5.83
N SER A 343 22.81 -5.27 -4.75
CA SER A 343 22.10 -5.90 -3.63
C SER A 343 21.05 -4.98 -3.02
N THR A 344 21.32 -3.68 -2.93
CA THR A 344 20.38 -2.68 -2.38
C THR A 344 19.14 -2.53 -3.26
N VAL A 345 19.31 -2.51 -4.59
CA VAL A 345 18.20 -2.48 -5.56
C VAL A 345 17.38 -3.77 -5.49
N ALA A 346 18.04 -4.92 -5.42
CA ALA A 346 17.37 -6.21 -5.28
C ALA A 346 16.50 -6.28 -4.01
N VAL A 347 17.07 -5.87 -2.87
CA VAL A 347 16.37 -5.82 -1.58
C VAL A 347 15.21 -4.83 -1.61
N ALA A 348 15.41 -3.66 -2.22
CA ALA A 348 14.36 -2.65 -2.40
C ALA A 348 13.16 -3.22 -3.17
N ILE A 349 13.40 -3.93 -4.28
CA ILE A 349 12.35 -4.56 -5.09
C ILE A 349 11.63 -5.63 -4.27
N VAL A 350 12.36 -6.57 -3.65
CA VAL A 350 11.76 -7.67 -2.88
C VAL A 350 10.92 -7.14 -1.72
N ASN A 351 11.42 -6.19 -0.94
CA ASN A 351 10.69 -5.65 0.20
C ASN A 351 9.44 -4.85 -0.23
N ALA A 352 9.49 -4.15 -1.36
CA ALA A 352 8.30 -3.52 -1.94
C ALA A 352 7.26 -4.57 -2.36
N MET A 353 7.69 -5.68 -2.97
CA MET A 353 6.80 -6.78 -3.35
C MET A 353 6.17 -7.49 -2.15
N LEU A 354 6.92 -7.73 -1.08
CA LEU A 354 6.40 -8.28 0.17
C LEU A 354 5.32 -7.37 0.76
N MET A 355 5.52 -6.06 0.70
CA MET A 355 4.54 -5.07 1.15
C MET A 355 3.27 -5.09 0.30
N LEU A 356 3.40 -5.13 -1.03
CA LEU A 356 2.26 -5.25 -1.94
C LEU A 356 1.47 -6.55 -1.74
N ALA A 357 2.17 -7.67 -1.48
CA ALA A 357 1.53 -8.94 -1.19
C ALA A 357 0.74 -8.89 0.14
N GLU A 358 1.28 -8.22 1.15
CA GLU A 358 0.63 -8.06 2.46
C GLU A 358 -0.61 -7.17 2.38
N GLU A 359 -0.52 -6.05 1.66
CA GLU A 359 -1.68 -5.20 1.35
C GLU A 359 -2.79 -6.01 0.66
N ARG A 360 -2.44 -6.87 -0.30
CA ARG A 360 -3.40 -7.71 -1.01
C ARG A 360 -4.06 -8.77 -0.13
N LEU A 361 -3.37 -9.30 0.90
CA LEU A 361 -3.97 -10.19 1.89
C LEU A 361 -4.97 -9.47 2.79
N CYS A 362 -4.71 -8.21 3.16
CA CYS A 362 -5.61 -7.41 3.99
C CYS A 362 -6.91 -6.99 3.24
N HIS A 363 -6.93 -7.12 1.91
CA HIS A 363 -8.06 -6.78 1.04
C HIS A 363 -8.83 -8.01 0.50
N ARG A 364 -8.46 -9.23 0.90
CA ARG A 364 -9.24 -10.46 0.69
C ARG A 364 -10.01 -10.81 1.95
#